data_AF-A0A330HQR1-F1
#
_entry.id   AF-A0A330HQR1-F1
#
_cell.length_a   1.000
_cell.length_b   1.000
_cell.length_c   1.000
_cell.angle_alpha   90.00
_cell.angle_beta   90.00
_cell.angle_gamma   90.00
#
_symmetry.space_group_name_H-M   'P 1'
#
loop_
_entity.id
_entity.type
_entity.pdbx_description
1 polymer ?
#
loop_
_entity_poly.entity_id
_entity_poly.type
_entity_poly.pdbx_seq_one_letter_code
_entity_poly.pdbx_strand_id
1 'polypeptide(L)' 'MRNTVATLVDTCNAERSKGSDFPTIWKEVLKSHPCVSGQPVQDSGEAGPILRVPLLTGQFLVFLGSHFSLL' A
#
# COMPACT_ATOMS: atom_id res chain seq x y z
N MET A 1 -17.91 -0.03 11.90
CA MET A 1 -17.46 -0.50 10.57
C MET A 1 -15.96 -0.33 10.51
N ARG A 2 -15.17 -1.42 10.51
CA ARG A 2 -13.71 -1.28 10.33
C ARG A 2 -13.47 -0.72 8.94
N ASN A 3 -12.72 0.37 8.87
CA ASN A 3 -12.42 1.08 7.64
C ASN A 3 -11.73 0.10 6.69
N THR A 4 -12.36 -0.31 5.58
CA THR A 4 -11.85 -1.35 4.66
C THR A 4 -10.40 -1.08 4.24
N VAL A 5 -10.07 0.20 4.12
CA VAL A 5 -8.73 0.69 3.80
C VAL A 5 -7.72 0.43 4.94
N ALA A 6 -8.12 0.58 6.21
CA ALA A 6 -7.24 0.25 7.34
C ALA A 6 -6.95 -1.24 7.42
N THR A 7 -7.93 -2.11 7.11
CA THR A 7 -7.71 -3.56 7.02
C THR A 7 -6.74 -3.91 5.89
N LEU A 8 -6.79 -3.18 4.76
CA LEU A 8 -5.85 -3.36 3.65
C LEU A 8 -4.41 -3.04 4.08
N VAL A 9 -4.21 -1.92 4.79
CA VAL A 9 -2.89 -1.53 5.32
C VAL A 9 -2.34 -2.60 6.26
N ASP A 10 -3.18 -3.11 7.17
CA ASP A 10 -2.81 -4.16 8.10
C ASP A 10 -2.39 -5.44 7.36
N THR A 11 -3.17 -5.83 6.34
CA THR A 11 -2.86 -6.99 5.49
C THR A 11 -1.52 -6.81 4.76
N CYS A 12 -1.27 -5.64 4.17
CA CYS A 12 0.00 -5.35 3.50
C CYS A 12 1.19 -5.40 4.47
N ASN A 13 1.03 -4.85 5.68
CA ASN A 13 2.07 -4.91 6.70
C ASN A 13 2.29 -6.32 7.26
N ALA A 14 1.24 -7.14 7.34
CA ALA A 14 1.33 -8.54 7.74
C ALA A 14 2.13 -9.36 6.71
N GLU A 15 1.85 -9.21 5.42
CA GLU A 15 2.62 -9.85 4.34
C GLU A 15 4.08 -9.35 4.33
N ARG A 16 4.29 -8.05 4.54
CA ARG A 16 5.65 -7.47 4.67
C ARG A 16 6.41 -8.10 5.84
N SER A 17 5.75 -8.29 6.98
CA SER A 17 6.35 -8.89 8.18
C SER A 17 6.72 -10.37 7.96
N LYS A 18 6.09 -11.06 7.01
CA LYS A 18 6.49 -12.40 6.57
C LYS A 18 7.72 -12.41 5.65
N GLY A 19 8.21 -11.24 5.26
CA GLY A 19 9.34 -11.08 4.34
C GLY A 19 8.93 -10.79 2.89
N SER A 20 7.65 -10.59 2.59
CA SER A 20 7.23 -10.24 1.23
C SER A 20 7.67 -8.82 0.86
N ASP A 21 8.18 -8.66 -0.35
CA ASP A 21 8.51 -7.36 -0.91
C ASP A 21 7.31 -6.67 -1.55
N PHE A 22 7.42 -5.34 -1.73
CA PHE A 22 6.38 -4.54 -2.37
C PHE A 22 5.83 -5.14 -3.67
N PRO A 23 6.63 -5.56 -4.67
CA PRO A 23 6.10 -6.13 -5.91
C PRO A 23 5.29 -7.42 -5.69
N THR A 24 5.65 -8.23 -4.69
CA THR A 24 4.91 -9.44 -4.31
C THR A 24 3.57 -9.05 -3.69
N ILE A 25 3.58 -8.17 -2.69
CA ILE A 25 2.36 -7.65 -2.04
C ILE A 25 1.44 -6.95 -3.05
N TRP A 26 2.03 -6.22 -4.00
CA TRP A 26 1.30 -5.59 -5.08
C TRP A 26 0.55 -6.62 -5.94
N LYS A 27 1.25 -7.67 -6.38
CA LYS A 27 0.69 -8.70 -7.25
C LYS A 27 -0.36 -9.56 -6.56
N GLU A 28 -0.13 -9.93 -5.30
CA GLU A 28 -0.96 -10.88 -4.57
C GLU A 28 -2.12 -10.21 -3.83
N VAL A 29 -1.92 -9.01 -3.28
CA VAL A 29 -2.92 -8.32 -2.46
C VAL A 29 -3.51 -7.12 -3.20
N LEU A 30 -2.69 -6.12 -3.54
CA LEU A 30 -3.19 -4.80 -3.96
C LEU A 30 -3.86 -4.81 -5.33
N LYS A 31 -3.26 -5.49 -6.32
CA LYS A 31 -3.74 -5.48 -7.71
C LYS A 31 -5.16 -6.04 -7.84
N SER A 32 -5.54 -6.98 -6.97
CA SER A 32 -6.88 -7.59 -6.97
C SER A 32 -7.82 -6.94 -5.95
N HIS A 33 -7.35 -5.99 -5.16
CA HIS A 33 -8.14 -5.42 -4.07
C HIS A 33 -9.08 -4.32 -4.59
N PRO A 34 -10.38 -4.33 -4.23
CA PRO A 34 -11.35 -3.37 -4.74
C PRO A 34 -11.08 -1.93 -4.30
N CYS A 35 -10.30 -1.71 -3.24
CA CYS A 35 -9.96 -0.35 -2.80
C CYS A 35 -8.87 0.31 -3.65
N VAL A 36 -8.15 -0.43 -4.49
CA VAL A 36 -7.05 0.12 -5.29
C VAL A 36 -7.62 0.72 -6.58
N SER A 37 -7.34 2.00 -6.81
CA SER A 37 -7.86 2.74 -7.97
C SER A 37 -6.92 2.69 -9.18
N GLY A 38 -5.64 2.37 -8.99
CA GLY A 38 -4.64 2.47 -10.05
C GLY A 38 -3.27 1.95 -9.64
N GLN A 39 -2.31 2.06 -10.56
CA GLN A 39 -0.95 1.56 -10.39
C GLN A 39 -0.15 2.36 -9.35
N PRO A 40 0.88 1.75 -8.71
CA PRO A 40 1.77 2.47 -7.83
C PRO A 40 2.55 3.52 -8.63
N VAL A 41 2.58 4.73 -8.09
CA VAL A 41 3.35 5.85 -8.61
C VAL A 41 4.56 6.04 -7.70
N GLN A 42 5.74 6.12 -8.30
CA GLN A 42 6.95 6.46 -7.56
C GLN A 42 6.95 7.96 -7.27
N ASP A 43 7.21 8.30 -6.02
CA ASP A 43 7.22 9.65 -5.51
C ASP A 43 8.42 9.83 -4.57
N SER A 44 8.68 11.05 -4.14
CA SER A 44 9.83 11.41 -3.30
C SER A 44 9.31 11.99 -2.00
N GLY A 45 9.31 11.20 -0.93
CA GLY A 45 8.99 11.66 0.42
C GLY A 45 10.20 12.28 1.12
N GLU A 46 9.96 12.87 2.29
CA GLU A 46 11.00 13.45 3.15
C GLU A 46 12.13 12.44 3.50
N ALA A 47 11.78 11.16 3.64
CA ALA A 47 12.73 10.09 3.98
C ALA A 47 13.35 9.39 2.75
N GLY A 48 13.05 9.85 1.53
CA GLY A 48 13.54 9.27 0.28
C GLY A 48 12.43 8.76 -0.64
N PRO A 49 12.75 7.86 -1.60
CA PRO A 49 11.79 7.39 -2.58
C PRO A 49 10.68 6.56 -1.92
N ILE A 50 9.44 6.88 -2.22
CA ILE A 50 8.24 6.20 -1.72
C ILE A 50 7.40 5.71 -2.90
N LEU A 51 6.57 4.70 -2.66
CA LEU A 51 5.59 4.23 -3.64
C LEU A 51 4.19 4.59 -3.15
N ARG A 52 3.44 5.33 -3.95
CA ARG A 52 2.08 5.77 -3.64
C ARG A 52 1.10 5.00 -4.51
N VAL A 53 0.17 4.29 -3.89
CA VAL A 53 -0.90 3.57 -4.56
C VAL A 53 -2.19 4.37 -4.37
N PRO A 54 -2.81 4.88 -5.45
CA PRO A 54 -4.07 5.58 -5.35
C PRO A 54 -5.20 4.62 -4.96
N LEU A 55 -6.01 5.01 -3.99
CA LEU A 55 -7.19 4.28 -3.54
C LEU A 55 -8.47 4.93 -4.06
N LEU A 56 -9.54 4.14 -4.20
CA LEU A 56 -10.84 4.64 -4.64
C LEU A 56 -11.45 5.68 -3.68
N THR A 57 -11.00 5.70 -2.43
CA THR A 57 -11.43 6.70 -1.44
C THR A 57 -10.78 8.07 -1.65
N GLY A 58 -9.86 8.21 -2.60
CA GLY A 58 -9.07 9.43 -2.83
C GLY A 58 -7.82 9.53 -1.94
N GLN A 59 -7.63 8.56 -1.03
CA GLN A 59 -6.42 8.44 -0.21
C GLN A 59 -5.32 7.70 -0.96
N PHE A 60 -4.10 7.77 -0.44
CA PHE A 60 -2.96 7.04 -0.97
C PHE A 60 -2.45 6.03 0.06
N LEU A 61 -2.31 4.78 -0.37
CA LEU A 61 -1.51 3.81 0.36
C LEU A 61 -0.04 4.03 -0.01
N VAL A 62 0.78 4.37 0.98
CA VAL A 62 2.18 4.72 0.78
C VAL A 62 3.09 3.67 1.38
N PHE A 63 4.05 3.20 0.59
CA PHE A 63 5.11 2.31 1.03
C PHE A 63 6.38 3.12 1.29
N LEU A 64 6.82 3.14 2.55
CA LEU A 64 7.98 3.88 3.04
C LEU A 64 9.26 3.04 3.07
N GLY A 65 9.29 1.92 2.33
CA GLY A 65 10.42 0.97 2.31
C GLY A 65 10.38 -0.05 3.45
N SER A 66 9.99 0.34 4.66
CA SER A 66 9.87 -0.57 5.81
C SER A 66 8.44 -1.03 6.05
N HIS A 67 7.46 -0.13 5.90
CA HIS A 67 6.05 -0.40 6.18
C HIS A 67 5.11 0.35 5.23
N PHE A 68 3.84 -0.02 5.27
CA PHE A 68 2.74 0.65 4.56
C PHE A 68 1.98 1.58 5.51
N SER A 69 1.58 2.73 5.00
CA SER A 69 0.79 3.74 5.71
C SER A 69 -0.23 4.39 4.79
N LEU A 70 -1.20 5.12 5.36
CA LEU A 70 -2.17 5.91 4.60
C LEU A 70 -1.82 7.39 4.67
N LEU A 71 -1.94 8.06 3.53
CA LEU A 71 -1.84 9.50 3.34
C LEU A 71 -3.10 10.05 2.69
#